data_AF-A0A6N3D6A3-F1
#
_entry.id   AF-A0A6N3D6A3-F1
#
_cell.length_a   1.000
_cell.length_b   1.000
_cell.length_c   1.000
_cell.angle_alpha   90.00
_cell.angle_beta   90.00
_cell.angle_gamma   90.00
#
_symmetry.space_group_name_H-M   'P 1'
#
loop_
_entity.id
_entity.type
_entity.pdbx_description
1 polymer ?
#
loop_
_entity_poly.entity_id
_entity_poly.type
_entity_poly.pdbx_seq_one_letter_code
_entity_poly.pdbx_strand_id
1 'polypeptide(L)'
;MLLKKFLKNRAYDEKEEEVSLEELQERKIRLVRSIKRKAMIKRILVILVLFFGVAGGYKALFDTGEENSYTELKDQAFVSAYITDYYSYPRSDETKERLKNFTLSDDAYSYEYASDVESVDVRSVTIYNTEKLDSINQIYSYYIKCTYDVKVKDSETAVNTMFNKITVGKNGDKYKVIRPVTNIKNEAEAVKDKDVLDSYGYDPDKGSESVDEETKSDVKNTIELFLKTYNDDITQARLLFLEPDRLLPLDDNTSLELNGMSDVTKSEDTYYVNCTLKQTVSEMQMILKYHFEIDIEKNKVKVMEVY
;
A
#
# COMPACT_ATOMS: atom_id res chain seq x y z
N MET A 1 -72.57 -47.34 -1.00
CA MET A 1 -73.69 -46.44 -1.35
C MET A 1 -73.34 -44.94 -1.21
N LEU A 2 -72.06 -44.54 -1.26
CA LEU A 2 -71.63 -43.13 -1.13
C LEU A 2 -71.16 -42.49 -2.46
N LEU A 3 -71.06 -43.25 -3.55
CA LEU A 3 -70.71 -42.70 -4.88
C LEU A 3 -71.84 -41.92 -5.56
N LYS A 4 -73.09 -41.97 -5.05
CA LYS A 4 -74.22 -41.25 -5.66
C LYS A 4 -74.36 -39.78 -5.24
N LYS A 5 -73.63 -39.31 -4.23
CA LYS A 5 -73.72 -37.92 -3.75
C LYS A 5 -72.64 -36.98 -4.30
N PHE A 6 -71.72 -37.50 -5.12
CA PHE A 6 -70.76 -36.69 -5.89
C PHE A 6 -71.39 -35.94 -7.08
N LEU A 7 -72.68 -36.16 -7.37
CA LEU A 7 -73.32 -35.70 -8.61
C LEU A 7 -74.55 -34.79 -8.42
N LYS A 8 -74.93 -34.39 -7.20
CA LYS A 8 -76.15 -33.58 -7.00
C LYS A 8 -75.94 -32.10 -6.62
N ASN A 9 -74.70 -31.67 -6.34
CA ASN A 9 -74.42 -30.27 -5.93
C ASN A 9 -73.58 -29.47 -6.94
N ARG A 10 -73.47 -29.93 -8.20
CA ARG A 10 -72.62 -29.27 -9.20
C ARG A 10 -73.31 -28.98 -10.53
N ALA A 11 -74.64 -28.90 -10.50
CA ALA A 11 -75.43 -28.45 -11.63
C ALA A 11 -76.28 -27.25 -11.18
N TYR A 12 -76.13 -26.14 -11.91
CA TYR A 12 -76.91 -24.91 -11.90
C TYR A 12 -76.63 -23.88 -10.80
N ASP A 13 -75.67 -22.98 -11.07
CA ASP A 13 -76.01 -21.58 -11.36
C ASP A 13 -74.83 -20.93 -12.12
N GLU A 14 -74.72 -21.25 -13.42
CA GLU A 14 -74.01 -20.38 -14.38
C GLU A 14 -74.87 -19.13 -14.55
N LYS A 15 -74.50 -18.06 -13.85
CA LYS A 15 -74.78 -16.70 -14.32
C LYS A 15 -73.52 -16.20 -14.99
N GLU A 16 -73.43 -16.43 -16.29
CA GLU A 16 -72.56 -15.63 -17.15
C GLU A 16 -73.05 -14.18 -17.06
N GLU A 17 -72.36 -13.36 -16.27
CA GLU A 17 -72.41 -11.91 -16.48
C GLU A 17 -71.82 -11.65 -17.86
N GLU A 18 -72.67 -11.35 -18.85
CA GLU A 18 -72.25 -10.80 -20.14
C GLU A 18 -71.54 -9.46 -19.89
N VAL A 19 -70.23 -9.52 -19.67
CA VAL A 19 -69.37 -8.34 -19.64
C VAL A 19 -69.43 -7.70 -21.02
N SER A 20 -69.94 -6.47 -21.09
CA SER A 20 -70.11 -5.76 -22.37
C SER A 20 -68.79 -5.66 -23.13
N LEU A 21 -68.86 -5.69 -24.47
CA LEU A 21 -67.69 -5.54 -25.35
C LEU A 21 -66.89 -4.26 -25.04
N GLU A 22 -67.54 -3.20 -24.56
CA GLU A 22 -66.90 -1.95 -24.12
C GLU A 22 -66.07 -2.12 -22.85
N GLU A 23 -66.56 -2.84 -21.83
CA GLU A 23 -65.78 -3.12 -20.61
C GLU A 23 -64.58 -4.03 -20.87
N LEU A 24 -64.72 -5.01 -21.78
CA LEU A 24 -63.61 -5.86 -22.22
C LEU A 24 -62.56 -5.05 -23.00
N GLN A 25 -62.98 -4.12 -23.85
CA GLN A 25 -62.08 -3.22 -24.57
C GLN A 25 -61.38 -2.24 -23.62
N GLU A 26 -62.08 -1.66 -22.64
CA GLU A 26 -61.47 -0.81 -21.63
C GLU A 26 -60.42 -1.55 -20.78
N ARG A 27 -60.73 -2.78 -20.34
CA ARG A 27 -59.78 -3.63 -19.60
C ARG A 27 -58.54 -3.92 -20.44
N LYS A 28 -58.71 -4.22 -21.74
CA LYS A 28 -57.59 -4.44 -22.68
C LYS A 28 -56.76 -3.16 -22.88
N ILE A 29 -57.39 -2.00 -23.02
CA ILE A 29 -56.71 -0.70 -23.15
C ILE A 29 -55.91 -0.36 -21.88
N ARG A 30 -56.46 -0.60 -20.68
CA ARG A 30 -55.76 -0.40 -19.41
C ARG A 30 -54.57 -1.34 -19.26
N LEU A 31 -54.71 -2.61 -19.65
CA LEU A 31 -53.62 -3.58 -19.65
C LEU A 31 -52.52 -3.21 -20.65
N VAL A 32 -52.87 -2.78 -21.86
CA VAL A 32 -51.88 -2.34 -22.86
C VAL A 32 -51.12 -1.10 -22.40
N ARG A 33 -51.80 -0.13 -21.76
CA ARG A 33 -51.14 1.05 -21.17
C ARG A 33 -50.21 0.68 -20.01
N SER A 34 -50.60 -0.25 -19.15
CA SER A 34 -49.77 -0.69 -18.02
C SER A 34 -48.54 -1.46 -18.49
N ILE A 35 -48.68 -2.31 -19.52
CA ILE A 35 -47.56 -3.02 -20.15
C ILE A 35 -46.60 -2.04 -20.83
N LYS A 36 -47.11 -1.05 -21.58
CA LYS A 36 -46.28 -0.01 -22.22
C LYS A 36 -45.53 0.84 -21.17
N ARG A 37 -46.18 1.22 -20.06
CA ARG A 37 -45.51 1.94 -18.95
C ARG A 37 -44.42 1.11 -18.29
N LYS A 38 -44.68 -0.17 -17.99
CA LYS A 38 -43.68 -1.07 -17.40
C LYS A 38 -42.47 -1.29 -18.33
N ALA A 39 -42.70 -1.42 -19.64
CA ALA A 39 -41.63 -1.53 -20.62
C ALA A 39 -40.79 -0.23 -20.76
N MET A 40 -41.45 0.93 -20.71
CA MET A 40 -40.78 2.23 -20.73
C MET A 40 -39.91 2.44 -19.47
N ILE A 41 -40.43 2.09 -18.28
CA ILE A 41 -39.68 2.16 -17.02
C ILE A 41 -38.47 1.23 -17.04
N LYS A 42 -38.62 -0.01 -17.55
CA LYS A 42 -37.48 -0.94 -17.71
C LYS A 42 -36.40 -0.37 -18.64
N ARG A 43 -36.78 0.27 -19.75
CA ARG A 43 -35.81 0.91 -20.66
C ARG A 43 -35.07 2.07 -19.99
N ILE A 44 -35.76 2.91 -19.22
CA ILE A 44 -35.15 4.02 -18.48
C ILE A 44 -34.19 3.52 -17.40
N LEU A 45 -34.57 2.46 -16.66
CA LEU A 45 -33.70 1.82 -15.67
C LEU A 45 -32.42 1.26 -16.29
N VAL A 46 -32.51 0.60 -17.44
CA VAL A 46 -31.31 0.08 -18.15
C VAL A 46 -30.39 1.21 -18.59
N ILE A 47 -30.94 2.32 -19.08
CA ILE A 47 -30.15 3.51 -19.47
C ILE A 47 -29.47 4.13 -18.24
N LEU A 48 -30.18 4.24 -17.10
CA LEU A 48 -29.60 4.73 -15.84
C LEU A 48 -28.48 3.82 -15.33
N VAL A 49 -28.65 2.50 -15.37
CA VAL A 49 -27.59 1.55 -14.97
C VAL A 49 -26.38 1.66 -15.88
N LEU A 50 -26.57 1.82 -17.19
CA LEU A 50 -25.46 2.08 -18.12
C LEU A 50 -24.78 3.43 -17.84
N PHE A 51 -25.54 4.48 -17.52
CA PHE A 51 -24.98 5.81 -17.22
C PHE A 51 -24.18 5.81 -15.91
N PHE A 52 -24.68 5.15 -14.85
CA PHE A 52 -23.95 4.97 -13.59
C PHE A 52 -22.76 4.02 -13.72
N GLY A 53 -22.85 2.99 -14.56
CA GLY A 53 -21.73 2.10 -14.87
C GLY A 53 -20.61 2.82 -15.60
N VAL A 54 -20.94 3.69 -16.57
CA VAL A 54 -19.95 4.51 -17.28
C VAL A 54 -19.39 5.60 -16.37
N ALA A 55 -20.20 6.31 -15.60
CA ALA A 55 -19.73 7.35 -14.67
C ALA A 55 -18.91 6.77 -13.49
N GLY A 56 -19.30 5.59 -12.98
CA GLY A 56 -18.55 4.84 -11.97
C GLY A 56 -17.26 4.26 -12.52
N GLY A 57 -17.25 3.81 -13.78
CA GLY A 57 -16.03 3.40 -14.50
C GLY A 57 -15.07 4.56 -14.78
N TYR A 58 -15.59 5.74 -15.13
CA TYR A 58 -14.77 6.96 -15.24
C TYR A 58 -14.21 7.37 -13.89
N LYS A 59 -15.00 7.32 -12.81
CA LYS A 59 -14.48 7.57 -11.46
C LYS A 59 -13.42 6.55 -11.09
N ALA A 60 -13.64 5.25 -11.28
CA ALA A 60 -12.65 4.21 -11.00
C ALA A 60 -11.36 4.34 -11.82
N LEU A 61 -11.43 4.82 -13.07
CA LEU A 61 -10.24 5.13 -13.88
C LEU A 61 -9.46 6.37 -13.42
N PHE A 62 -10.08 7.26 -12.64
CA PHE A 62 -9.43 8.43 -12.03
C PHE A 62 -9.17 8.28 -10.52
N ASP A 63 -9.71 7.24 -9.88
CA ASP A 63 -9.60 6.92 -8.44
C ASP A 63 -8.66 5.71 -8.20
N THR A 64 -8.04 5.15 -9.25
CA THR A 64 -6.86 4.28 -9.13
C THR A 64 -5.68 5.12 -8.68
N GLY A 65 -5.51 5.20 -7.36
CA GLY A 65 -4.34 5.76 -6.69
C GLY A 65 -3.06 4.98 -7.01
N GLU A 66 -2.50 5.22 -8.19
CA GLU A 66 -1.10 4.91 -8.57
C GLU A 66 -0.29 6.18 -8.84
N GLU A 67 -0.75 7.35 -8.39
CA GLU A 67 -0.14 8.64 -8.75
C GLU A 67 0.99 9.13 -7.81
N ASN A 68 1.57 8.28 -6.96
CA ASN A 68 2.59 8.73 -6.00
C ASN A 68 4.00 8.19 -6.27
N SER A 69 4.22 6.90 -6.50
CA SER A 69 5.60 6.37 -6.65
C SER A 69 6.35 6.95 -7.87
N TYR A 70 5.72 6.98 -9.03
CA TYR A 70 6.44 7.33 -10.27
C TYR A 70 6.73 8.84 -10.38
N THR A 71 5.81 9.66 -9.90
CA THR A 71 5.92 11.11 -9.74
C THR A 71 6.95 11.46 -8.67
N GLU A 72 6.96 10.78 -7.53
CA GLU A 72 8.00 10.95 -6.50
C GLU A 72 9.39 10.58 -7.02
N LEU A 73 9.51 9.50 -7.79
CA LEU A 73 10.78 9.10 -8.41
C LEU A 73 11.29 10.15 -9.40
N LYS A 74 10.40 10.73 -10.21
CA LYS A 74 10.75 11.82 -11.13
C LYS A 74 11.17 13.09 -10.39
N ASP A 75 10.44 13.45 -9.34
CA ASP A 75 10.75 14.60 -8.50
C ASP A 75 12.13 14.40 -7.82
N GLN A 76 12.37 13.21 -7.27
CA GLN A 76 13.66 12.83 -6.69
C GLN A 76 14.78 12.88 -7.72
N ALA A 77 14.58 12.35 -8.93
CA ALA A 77 15.58 12.37 -9.99
C ALA A 77 15.93 13.81 -10.42
N PHE A 78 14.92 14.66 -10.63
CA PHE A 78 15.11 16.05 -10.99
C PHE A 78 15.84 16.82 -9.88
N VAL A 79 15.35 16.73 -8.64
CA VAL A 79 15.92 17.46 -7.50
C VAL A 79 17.35 16.99 -7.22
N SER A 80 17.62 15.69 -7.27
CA SER A 80 18.97 15.16 -7.14
C SER A 80 19.90 15.72 -8.21
N ALA A 81 19.52 15.66 -9.49
CA ALA A 81 20.35 16.17 -10.58
C ALA A 81 20.63 17.68 -10.42
N TYR A 82 19.59 18.47 -10.17
CA TYR A 82 19.73 19.91 -9.98
C TYR A 82 20.64 20.26 -8.79
N ILE A 83 20.48 19.59 -7.65
CA ILE A 83 21.25 19.87 -6.43
C ILE A 83 22.70 19.40 -6.56
N THR A 84 22.94 18.27 -7.21
CA THR A 84 24.29 17.82 -7.56
C THR A 84 25.02 18.87 -8.38
N ASP A 85 24.36 19.41 -9.41
CA ASP A 85 24.92 20.46 -10.25
C ASP A 85 25.13 21.76 -9.51
N TYR A 86 24.12 22.14 -8.73
CA TYR A 86 24.13 23.35 -7.93
C TYR A 86 25.33 23.32 -6.99
N TYR A 87 25.57 22.23 -6.26
CA TYR A 87 26.69 22.13 -5.32
C TYR A 87 28.03 21.65 -5.88
N SER A 88 28.07 21.20 -7.13
CA SER A 88 29.35 20.81 -7.75
C SER A 88 30.33 21.99 -7.83
N TYR A 89 31.60 21.72 -7.53
CA TYR A 89 32.68 22.68 -7.72
C TYR A 89 34.00 21.97 -8.06
N PRO A 90 34.77 22.46 -9.05
CA PRO A 90 34.43 23.53 -9.99
C PRO A 90 33.32 23.12 -10.97
N ARG A 91 32.44 24.05 -11.33
CA ARG A 91 31.36 23.78 -12.30
C ARG A 91 31.87 23.80 -13.74
N SER A 92 31.60 22.74 -14.49
CA SER A 92 31.80 22.71 -15.94
C SER A 92 30.84 23.68 -16.64
N ASP A 93 31.13 24.04 -17.90
CA ASP A 93 30.23 24.91 -18.67
C ASP A 93 28.89 24.22 -18.98
N GLU A 94 28.90 22.91 -19.16
CA GLU A 94 27.69 22.09 -19.31
C GLU A 94 26.81 22.17 -18.04
N THR A 95 27.41 22.07 -16.85
CA THR A 95 26.69 22.20 -15.58
C THR A 95 26.07 23.59 -15.44
N LYS A 96 26.81 24.65 -15.80
CA LYS A 96 26.30 26.03 -15.76
C LYS A 96 25.12 26.21 -16.72
N GLU A 97 25.21 25.68 -17.94
CA GLU A 97 24.13 25.75 -18.93
C GLU A 97 22.89 24.97 -18.46
N ARG A 98 23.08 23.78 -17.90
CA ARG A 98 21.98 22.98 -17.34
C ARG A 98 21.27 23.72 -16.21
N LEU A 99 22.02 24.30 -15.26
CA LEU A 99 21.43 25.11 -14.19
C LEU A 99 20.64 26.30 -14.73
N LYS A 100 21.14 27.01 -15.75
CA LYS A 100 20.41 28.10 -16.41
C LYS A 100 19.09 27.63 -17.02
N ASN A 101 19.09 26.48 -17.71
CA ASN A 101 17.89 25.94 -18.34
C ASN A 101 16.79 25.58 -17.32
N PHE A 102 17.20 25.09 -16.15
CA PHE A 102 16.29 24.66 -15.08
C PHE A 102 16.00 25.71 -14.02
N THR A 103 16.50 26.94 -14.16
CA THR A 103 16.27 28.04 -13.19
C THR A 103 15.53 29.19 -13.85
N LEU A 104 14.67 29.91 -13.11
CA LEU A 104 14.04 31.14 -13.61
C LEU A 104 15.01 32.34 -13.71
N SER A 105 16.10 32.31 -12.96
CA SER A 105 17.13 33.36 -12.94
C SER A 105 18.11 33.18 -14.10
N ASP A 106 18.41 34.26 -14.80
CA ASP A 106 19.43 34.29 -15.86
C ASP A 106 20.84 33.95 -15.34
N ASP A 107 21.11 34.31 -14.08
CA ASP A 107 22.34 33.97 -13.34
C ASP A 107 22.25 32.65 -12.54
N ALA A 108 21.22 31.82 -12.79
CA ALA A 108 21.05 30.49 -12.18
C ALA A 108 21.14 30.43 -10.63
N TYR A 109 20.66 31.47 -9.94
CA TYR A 109 20.77 31.60 -8.47
C TYR A 109 22.17 31.23 -7.94
N SER A 110 23.22 31.70 -8.62
CA SER A 110 24.60 31.34 -8.31
C SER A 110 25.05 31.82 -6.92
N TYR A 111 26.00 31.11 -6.35
CA TYR A 111 26.78 31.48 -5.18
C TYR A 111 28.26 31.12 -5.43
N GLU A 112 29.15 31.74 -4.67
CA GLU A 112 30.60 31.55 -4.78
C GLU A 112 31.14 30.76 -3.60
N TYR A 113 32.08 29.85 -3.87
CA TYR A 113 32.85 29.19 -2.82
C TYR A 113 34.01 30.08 -2.37
N ALA A 114 34.44 29.89 -1.13
CA ALA A 114 35.66 30.52 -0.64
C ALA A 114 36.87 30.05 -1.47
N SER A 115 37.87 30.91 -1.63
CA SER A 115 39.00 30.70 -2.54
C SER A 115 39.90 29.51 -2.19
N ASP A 116 39.77 28.98 -0.97
CA ASP A 116 40.48 27.82 -0.45
C ASP A 116 39.76 26.49 -0.70
N VAL A 117 38.50 26.52 -1.17
CA VAL A 117 37.78 25.31 -1.60
C VAL A 117 38.34 24.85 -2.96
N GLU A 118 38.82 23.61 -3.02
CA GLU A 118 39.36 23.00 -4.24
C GLU A 118 38.28 22.24 -5.01
N SER A 119 37.46 21.45 -4.31
CA SER A 119 36.34 20.73 -4.92
C SER A 119 35.17 20.52 -3.97
N VAL A 120 33.98 20.38 -4.55
CA VAL A 120 32.78 19.92 -3.86
C VAL A 120 32.06 18.91 -4.74
N ASP A 121 31.81 17.72 -4.20
CA ASP A 121 31.17 16.61 -4.89
C ASP A 121 29.96 16.11 -4.08
N VAL A 122 28.78 16.06 -4.69
CA VAL A 122 27.57 15.61 -4.02
C VAL A 122 27.49 14.08 -4.08
N ARG A 123 27.41 13.44 -2.91
CA ARG A 123 27.28 11.97 -2.78
C ARG A 123 25.84 11.51 -2.90
N SER A 124 24.94 12.18 -2.19
CA SER A 124 23.53 11.80 -2.16
C SER A 124 22.64 12.99 -1.88
N VAL A 125 21.45 12.94 -2.47
CA VAL A 125 20.36 13.88 -2.25
C VAL A 125 19.10 13.06 -2.02
N THR A 126 18.39 13.35 -0.94
CA THR A 126 17.14 12.65 -0.60
C THR A 126 16.09 13.68 -0.23
N ILE A 127 14.95 13.65 -0.92
CA ILE A 127 13.76 14.41 -0.52
C ILE A 127 13.17 13.68 0.68
N TYR A 128 13.06 14.37 1.82
CA TYR A 128 12.45 13.81 3.03
C TYR A 128 11.08 14.42 3.32
N ASN A 129 10.75 15.56 2.69
CA ASN A 129 9.42 16.16 2.78
C ASN A 129 9.11 17.00 1.54
N THR A 130 7.83 17.06 1.18
CA THR A 130 7.32 17.82 0.04
C THR A 130 6.14 18.65 0.51
N GLU A 131 6.20 19.96 0.31
CA GLU A 131 5.12 20.89 0.61
C GLU A 131 4.56 21.48 -0.68
N LYS A 132 3.25 21.40 -0.86
CA LYS A 132 2.54 21.98 -1.99
C LYS A 132 2.18 23.44 -1.68
N LEU A 133 2.95 24.39 -2.19
CA LEU A 133 2.77 25.81 -1.93
C LEU A 133 1.60 26.42 -2.70
N ASP A 134 1.43 26.00 -3.96
CA ASP A 134 0.35 26.50 -4.82
C ASP A 134 -0.15 25.37 -5.71
N SER A 135 -1.39 24.94 -5.49
CA SER A 135 -2.00 23.86 -6.26
C SER A 135 -2.42 24.25 -7.66
N ILE A 136 -2.73 25.53 -7.89
CA ILE A 136 -3.18 26.03 -9.19
C ILE A 136 -1.98 26.18 -10.11
N ASN A 137 -0.90 26.78 -9.60
CA ASN A 137 0.33 27.00 -10.35
C ASN A 137 1.35 25.85 -10.23
N GLN A 138 0.97 24.75 -9.55
CA GLN A 138 1.79 23.56 -9.41
C GLN A 138 3.19 23.87 -8.84
N ILE A 139 3.22 24.64 -7.75
CA ILE A 139 4.45 25.05 -7.07
C ILE A 139 4.65 24.19 -5.83
N TYR A 140 5.84 23.60 -5.72
CA TYR A 140 6.24 22.69 -4.66
C TYR A 140 7.52 23.19 -3.99
N SER A 141 7.62 22.98 -2.67
CA SER A 141 8.88 23.04 -1.93
C SER A 141 9.31 21.63 -1.59
N TYR A 142 10.47 21.22 -2.08
CA TYR A 142 11.10 19.96 -1.68
C TYR A 142 12.13 20.25 -0.59
N TYR A 143 12.02 19.51 0.50
CA TYR A 143 12.94 19.54 1.63
C TYR A 143 13.88 18.36 1.48
N ILE A 144 15.18 18.67 1.40
CA ILE A 144 16.20 17.70 1.02
C ILE A 144 17.30 17.59 2.06
N LYS A 145 17.80 16.37 2.21
CA LYS A 145 19.07 16.07 2.87
C LYS A 145 20.10 15.83 1.79
N CYS A 146 21.20 16.58 1.83
CA CYS A 146 22.30 16.48 0.87
C CYS A 146 23.58 16.11 1.62
N THR A 147 24.22 15.02 1.19
CA THR A 147 25.55 14.61 1.67
C THR A 147 26.58 14.94 0.60
N TYR A 148 27.68 15.56 0.98
CA TYR A 148 28.68 16.06 0.03
C TYR A 148 30.09 15.97 0.60
N ASP A 149 31.05 15.76 -0.29
CA ASP A 149 32.47 15.84 -0.03
C ASP A 149 32.97 17.24 -0.30
N VAL A 150 33.75 17.79 0.63
CA VAL A 150 34.44 19.07 0.44
C VAL A 150 35.92 18.83 0.57
N LYS A 151 36.67 19.25 -0.44
CA LYS A 151 38.11 19.38 -0.38
C LYS A 151 38.46 20.85 -0.23
N VAL A 152 39.05 21.18 0.92
CA VAL A 152 39.69 22.49 1.15
C VAL A 152 41.20 22.32 1.04
N LYS A 153 41.87 23.36 0.58
CA LYS A 153 43.33 23.42 0.48
C LYS A 153 43.97 23.02 1.81
N ASP A 154 45.02 22.21 1.72
CA ASP A 154 45.82 21.74 2.86
C ASP A 154 45.01 20.93 3.92
N SER A 155 43.77 20.51 3.63
CA SER A 155 42.91 19.72 4.51
C SER A 155 42.54 18.38 3.88
N GLU A 156 42.21 17.37 4.70
CA GLU A 156 41.61 16.13 4.19
C GLU A 156 40.19 16.38 3.69
N THR A 157 39.70 15.52 2.79
CA THR A 157 38.32 15.59 2.29
C THR A 157 37.35 15.30 3.43
N ALA A 158 36.46 16.26 3.70
CA ALA A 158 35.45 16.14 4.74
C ALA A 158 34.09 15.77 4.14
N VAL A 159 33.44 14.76 4.73
CA VAL A 159 32.05 14.40 4.41
C VAL A 159 31.12 15.23 5.28
N ASN A 160 30.27 16.03 4.66
CA ASN A 160 29.33 16.91 5.35
C ASN A 160 27.89 16.59 4.94
N THR A 161 26.96 16.97 5.82
CA THR A 161 25.52 16.90 5.55
C THR A 161 24.91 18.28 5.72
N MET A 162 24.08 18.68 4.76
CA MET A 162 23.29 19.90 4.81
C MET A 162 21.82 19.59 4.50
N PHE A 163 20.93 20.37 5.08
CA PHE A 163 19.51 20.32 4.78
C PHE A 163 19.11 21.57 4.00
N ASN A 164 18.36 21.37 2.92
CA ASN A 164 17.98 22.45 2.02
C ASN A 164 16.50 22.43 1.72
N LYS A 165 16.00 23.58 1.29
CA LYS A 165 14.70 23.74 0.64
C LYS A 165 14.91 24.23 -0.78
N ILE A 166 14.30 23.55 -1.73
CA ILE A 166 14.25 23.94 -3.14
C ILE A 166 12.79 24.18 -3.53
N THR A 167 12.50 25.34 -4.14
CA THR A 167 11.14 25.65 -4.63
C THR A 167 11.10 25.51 -6.15
N VAL A 168 10.17 24.68 -6.63
CA VAL A 168 10.07 24.26 -8.02
C VAL A 168 8.64 24.50 -8.54
N GLY A 169 8.53 25.07 -9.73
CA GLY A 169 7.31 25.04 -10.53
C GLY A 169 7.31 23.81 -11.42
N LYS A 170 6.23 23.03 -11.40
CA LYS A 170 6.08 21.77 -12.14
C LYS A 170 4.96 21.88 -13.17
N ASN A 171 5.17 21.35 -14.37
CA ASN A 171 4.12 21.20 -15.37
C ASN A 171 4.30 19.85 -16.09
N GLY A 172 3.60 18.82 -15.62
CA GLY A 172 3.86 17.44 -16.00
C GLY A 172 5.29 17.03 -15.65
N ASP A 173 6.05 16.61 -16.65
CA ASP A 173 7.45 16.18 -16.53
C ASP A 173 8.47 17.33 -16.69
N LYS A 174 7.99 18.58 -16.68
CA LYS A 174 8.84 19.77 -16.82
C LYS A 174 8.96 20.47 -15.48
N TYR A 175 10.19 20.80 -15.12
CA TYR A 175 10.55 21.39 -13.84
C TYR A 175 11.29 22.70 -14.04
N LYS A 176 11.06 23.66 -13.14
CA LYS A 176 11.86 24.88 -13.09
C LYS A 176 12.03 25.34 -11.65
N VAL A 177 13.26 25.59 -11.23
CA VAL A 177 13.59 26.15 -9.92
C VAL A 177 13.29 27.64 -9.96
N ILE A 178 12.36 28.06 -9.09
CA ILE A 178 11.76 29.39 -9.14
C ILE A 178 12.24 30.30 -8.00
N ARG A 179 13.03 29.76 -7.06
CA ARG A 179 13.65 30.50 -5.95
C ARG A 179 15.05 29.95 -5.66
N PRO A 180 15.96 30.76 -5.08
CA PRO A 180 17.26 30.27 -4.61
C PRO A 180 17.13 29.10 -3.64
N VAL A 181 18.07 28.15 -3.74
CA VAL A 181 18.16 27.04 -2.78
C VAL A 181 18.50 27.61 -1.40
N THR A 182 17.74 27.22 -0.39
CA THR A 182 17.87 27.76 0.97
C THR A 182 18.36 26.67 1.92
N ASN A 183 19.48 26.91 2.63
CA ASN A 183 19.89 26.07 3.75
C ASN A 183 18.89 26.20 4.90
N ILE A 184 18.44 25.08 5.47
CA ILE A 184 17.47 25.03 6.56
C ILE A 184 17.97 24.11 7.68
N LYS A 185 17.41 24.26 8.88
CA LYS A 185 17.66 23.38 10.01
C LYS A 185 16.42 22.51 10.25
N ASN A 186 16.17 21.56 9.36
CA ASN A 186 15.10 20.58 9.55
C ASN A 186 15.66 19.19 9.30
N GLU A 187 15.81 18.42 10.37
CA GLU A 187 15.99 16.97 10.34
C GLU A 187 14.60 16.33 10.54
N ALA A 188 14.33 15.18 9.95
CA ALA A 188 13.14 14.41 10.31
C ALA A 188 13.25 14.02 11.79
N GLU A 189 12.34 14.51 12.63
CA GLU A 189 12.38 14.20 14.05
C GLU A 189 11.66 12.88 14.32
N ALA A 190 12.31 11.98 15.05
CA ALA A 190 11.63 10.80 15.59
C ALA A 190 10.54 11.25 16.57
N VAL A 191 9.39 10.58 16.54
CA VAL A 191 8.40 10.72 17.63
C VAL A 191 9.05 10.23 18.91
N LYS A 192 9.27 11.15 19.85
CA LYS A 192 9.83 10.86 21.18
C LYS A 192 8.76 10.85 22.27
N ASP A 193 7.56 11.29 21.93
CA ASP A 193 6.43 11.33 22.85
C ASP A 193 5.97 9.90 23.16
N LYS A 194 6.07 9.53 24.43
CA LYS A 194 5.76 8.17 24.88
C LYS A 194 4.28 7.83 24.72
N ASP A 195 3.37 8.79 24.91
CA ASP A 195 1.93 8.52 24.82
C ASP A 195 1.53 8.27 23.36
N VAL A 196 2.16 9.00 22.42
CA VAL A 196 2.00 8.74 20.98
C VAL A 196 2.65 7.40 20.59
N LEU A 197 3.84 7.09 21.11
CA LEU A 197 4.50 5.80 20.85
C LEU A 197 3.68 4.61 21.37
N ASP A 198 3.17 4.71 22.60
CA ASP A 198 2.33 3.68 23.22
C ASP A 198 0.99 3.52 22.46
N SER A 199 0.55 4.54 21.71
CA SER A 199 -0.62 4.45 20.82
C SER A 199 -0.38 3.66 19.53
N TYR A 200 0.88 3.49 19.11
CA TYR A 200 1.25 2.68 17.94
C TYR A 200 1.47 1.20 18.28
N GLY A 201 1.14 0.77 19.50
CA GLY A 201 1.43 -0.57 20.00
C GLY A 201 0.98 -1.69 19.06
N TYR A 202 1.94 -2.50 18.63
CA TYR A 202 1.71 -3.81 18.04
C TYR A 202 1.89 -4.85 19.14
N ASP A 203 0.80 -5.52 19.54
CA ASP A 203 0.87 -6.71 20.40
C ASP A 203 0.31 -7.89 19.60
N PRO A 204 1.10 -8.94 19.36
CA PRO A 204 0.60 -10.13 18.68
C PRO A 204 -0.59 -10.73 19.42
N ASP A 205 -1.52 -11.31 18.66
CA ASP A 205 -2.70 -11.96 19.23
C ASP A 205 -2.31 -13.06 20.22
N LYS A 206 -3.13 -13.24 21.26
CA LYS A 206 -2.92 -14.26 22.30
C LYS A 206 -4.22 -14.99 22.59
N GLY A 207 -4.09 -16.27 22.87
CA GLY A 207 -5.18 -17.09 23.36
C GLY A 207 -5.56 -16.74 24.81
N SER A 208 -6.79 -17.07 25.19
CA SER A 208 -7.28 -16.88 26.57
C SER A 208 -6.84 -17.98 27.53
N GLU A 209 -6.31 -19.10 27.01
CA GLU A 209 -5.97 -20.28 27.80
C GLU A 209 -4.48 -20.63 27.69
N SER A 210 -3.89 -21.08 28.80
CA SER A 210 -2.56 -21.69 28.81
C SER A 210 -2.62 -23.14 28.35
N VAL A 211 -1.55 -23.63 27.75
CA VAL A 211 -1.40 -25.05 27.36
C VAL A 211 -0.49 -25.82 28.33
N ASP A 212 -0.69 -27.13 28.43
CA ASP A 212 0.19 -28.05 29.17
C ASP A 212 1.52 -28.31 28.42
N GLU A 213 2.50 -28.91 29.10
CA GLU A 213 3.84 -29.13 28.55
C GLU A 213 3.89 -30.15 27.40
N GLU A 214 2.97 -31.10 27.36
CA GLU A 214 2.87 -32.07 26.25
C GLU A 214 2.42 -31.33 24.98
N THR A 215 1.36 -30.54 25.09
CA THR A 215 0.85 -29.68 24.00
C THR A 215 1.91 -28.68 23.54
N LYS A 216 2.67 -28.06 24.46
CA LYS A 216 3.79 -27.18 24.08
C LYS A 216 4.84 -27.93 23.27
N SER A 217 5.17 -29.17 23.65
CA SER A 217 6.14 -29.98 22.91
C SER A 217 5.63 -30.32 21.51
N ASP A 218 4.34 -30.60 21.35
CA ASP A 218 3.73 -30.89 20.05
C ASP A 218 3.69 -29.67 19.13
N VAL A 219 3.34 -28.50 19.68
CA VAL A 219 3.39 -27.22 18.98
C VAL A 219 4.83 -26.90 18.55
N LYS A 220 5.81 -27.13 19.44
CA LYS A 220 7.23 -26.96 19.12
C LYS A 220 7.64 -27.83 17.94
N ASN A 221 7.30 -29.11 17.97
CA ASN A 221 7.62 -30.06 16.90
C ASN A 221 6.97 -29.65 15.56
N THR A 222 5.75 -29.11 15.61
CA THR A 222 5.04 -28.60 14.43
C THR A 222 5.77 -27.42 13.81
N ILE A 223 6.24 -26.46 14.62
CA ILE A 223 7.04 -25.32 14.15
C ILE A 223 8.39 -25.79 13.59
N GLU A 224 9.11 -26.68 14.29
CA GLU A 224 10.39 -27.20 13.82
C GLU A 224 10.26 -27.96 12.49
N LEU A 225 9.22 -28.78 12.33
CA LEU A 225 8.91 -29.47 11.09
C LEU A 225 8.59 -28.48 9.97
N PHE A 226 7.75 -27.48 10.25
CA PHE A 226 7.41 -26.43 9.29
C PHE A 226 8.67 -25.66 8.83
N LEU A 227 9.50 -25.17 9.76
CA LEU A 227 10.71 -24.41 9.44
C LEU A 227 11.71 -25.22 8.64
N LYS A 228 11.92 -26.49 9.02
CA LYS A 228 12.78 -27.40 8.25
C LYS A 228 12.26 -27.56 6.82
N THR A 229 10.96 -27.82 6.66
CA THR A 229 10.33 -27.96 5.35
C THR A 229 10.43 -26.67 4.54
N TYR A 230 10.29 -25.51 5.20
CA TYR A 230 10.36 -24.20 4.57
C TYR A 230 11.76 -23.84 4.09
N ASN A 231 12.81 -24.20 4.85
CA ASN A 231 14.19 -24.06 4.41
C ASN A 231 14.51 -24.97 3.21
N ASP A 232 13.92 -26.16 3.15
CA ASP A 232 14.26 -27.18 2.15
C ASP A 232 13.45 -27.06 0.84
N ASP A 233 12.13 -26.89 0.92
CA ASP A 233 11.23 -26.85 -0.24
C ASP A 233 9.93 -26.06 0.06
N ILE A 234 9.82 -24.88 -0.56
CA ILE A 234 8.64 -24.02 -0.47
C ILE A 234 7.34 -24.73 -0.88
N THR A 235 7.39 -25.64 -1.85
CA THR A 235 6.21 -26.37 -2.33
C THR A 235 5.66 -27.31 -1.24
N GLN A 236 6.56 -27.96 -0.49
CA GLN A 236 6.17 -28.81 0.63
C GLN A 236 5.73 -27.97 1.84
N ALA A 237 6.43 -26.87 2.12
CA ALA A 237 6.11 -25.99 3.24
C ALA A 237 4.71 -25.38 3.09
N ARG A 238 4.32 -25.05 1.86
CA ARG A 238 2.98 -24.59 1.49
C ARG A 238 1.89 -25.61 1.83
N LEU A 239 2.17 -26.91 1.89
CA LEU A 239 1.19 -27.91 2.33
C LEU A 239 0.93 -27.83 3.84
N LEU A 240 1.91 -27.36 4.61
CA LEU A 240 1.85 -27.16 6.06
C LEU A 240 1.34 -25.77 6.46
N PHE A 241 1.09 -24.91 5.48
CA PHE A 241 0.55 -23.57 5.67
C PHE A 241 -0.94 -23.54 5.26
N LEU A 242 -1.78 -22.81 6.00
CA LEU A 242 -3.22 -22.82 5.79
C LEU A 242 -3.62 -22.15 4.48
N GLU A 243 -2.94 -21.05 4.13
CA GLU A 243 -3.11 -20.31 2.88
C GLU A 243 -1.80 -20.37 2.05
N PRO A 244 -1.60 -21.44 1.26
CA PRO A 244 -0.33 -21.73 0.56
C PRO A 244 0.27 -20.54 -0.19
N ASP A 245 -0.57 -19.76 -0.88
CA ASP A 245 -0.11 -18.67 -1.75
C ASP A 245 0.44 -17.46 -0.96
N ARG A 246 0.17 -17.37 0.34
CA ARG A 246 0.72 -16.31 1.21
C ARG A 246 2.11 -16.62 1.74
N LEU A 247 2.52 -17.89 1.70
CA LEU A 247 3.89 -18.26 2.05
C LEU A 247 4.80 -18.01 0.84
N LEU A 248 5.63 -16.98 0.96
CA LEU A 248 6.68 -16.64 -0.02
C LEU A 248 7.91 -17.52 0.21
N PRO A 249 8.77 -17.76 -0.79
CA PRO A 249 10.04 -18.45 -0.57
C PRO A 249 11.01 -17.58 0.26
N LEU A 250 11.90 -18.23 1.01
CA LEU A 250 13.10 -17.58 1.55
C LEU A 250 14.08 -17.26 0.43
N ASP A 251 14.94 -16.26 0.64
CA ASP A 251 16.10 -16.05 -0.22
C ASP A 251 17.00 -17.29 -0.21
N ASP A 252 17.65 -17.61 -1.34
CA ASP A 252 18.41 -18.85 -1.54
C ASP A 252 19.50 -19.14 -0.48
N ASN A 253 20.01 -18.10 0.19
CA ASN A 253 21.05 -18.19 1.22
C ASN A 253 20.52 -17.95 2.64
N THR A 254 19.21 -18.03 2.84
CA THR A 254 18.55 -17.77 4.12
C THR A 254 17.98 -19.05 4.71
N SER A 255 18.23 -19.29 6.00
CA SER A 255 17.60 -20.36 6.76
C SER A 255 17.06 -19.87 8.10
N LEU A 256 16.01 -20.52 8.57
CA LEU A 256 15.35 -20.26 9.84
C LEU A 256 15.36 -21.49 10.74
N GLU A 257 15.78 -21.32 11.98
CA GLU A 257 15.81 -22.38 12.99
C GLU A 257 15.12 -21.92 14.27
N LEU A 258 14.34 -22.80 14.90
CA LEU A 258 13.74 -22.48 16.19
C LEU A 258 14.84 -22.38 17.26
N ASN A 259 14.96 -21.22 17.89
CA ASN A 259 15.94 -20.97 18.94
C ASN A 259 15.34 -21.13 20.35
N GLY A 260 14.07 -20.74 20.53
CA GLY A 260 13.36 -20.98 21.79
C GLY A 260 11.91 -20.53 21.74
N MET A 261 11.04 -21.19 22.49
CA MET A 261 9.66 -20.74 22.68
C MET A 261 9.54 -19.92 23.96
N SER A 262 8.85 -18.79 23.88
CA SER A 262 8.67 -17.86 25.00
C SER A 262 7.29 -18.01 25.64
N ASP A 263 6.24 -18.07 24.83
CA ASP A 263 4.86 -18.18 25.32
C ASP A 263 4.02 -18.97 24.33
N VAL A 264 3.11 -19.80 24.86
CA VAL A 264 2.16 -20.60 24.08
C VAL A 264 0.81 -20.52 24.78
N THR A 265 -0.16 -19.95 24.07
CA THR A 265 -1.55 -19.86 24.51
C THR A 265 -2.46 -20.43 23.44
N LYS A 266 -3.73 -20.68 23.78
CA LYS A 266 -4.72 -21.18 22.83
C LYS A 266 -6.07 -20.49 22.95
N SER A 267 -6.78 -20.48 21.84
CA SER A 267 -8.24 -20.30 21.76
C SER A 267 -8.89 -21.67 21.47
N GLU A 268 -10.15 -21.66 21.04
CA GLU A 268 -10.89 -22.87 20.64
C GLU A 268 -10.23 -23.60 19.44
N ASP A 269 -9.69 -22.85 18.47
CA ASP A 269 -9.24 -23.38 17.18
C ASP A 269 -7.78 -23.05 16.83
N THR A 270 -7.10 -22.23 17.63
CA THR A 270 -5.78 -21.68 17.28
C THR A 270 -4.82 -21.72 18.47
N TYR A 271 -3.60 -22.21 18.21
CA TYR A 271 -2.45 -21.97 19.09
C TYR A 271 -1.76 -20.66 18.70
N TYR A 272 -1.45 -19.84 19.69
CA TYR A 272 -0.70 -18.59 19.57
C TYR A 272 0.65 -18.78 20.22
N VAL A 273 1.72 -18.62 19.44
CA VAL A 273 3.07 -18.96 19.86
C VAL A 273 3.98 -17.77 19.65
N ASN A 274 4.52 -17.26 20.75
CA ASN A 274 5.63 -16.32 20.71
C ASN A 274 6.92 -17.10 20.87
N CYS A 275 7.81 -17.02 19.89
CA CYS A 275 9.09 -17.70 19.92
C CYS A 275 10.21 -16.81 19.39
N THR A 276 11.44 -17.30 19.48
CA THR A 276 12.60 -16.71 18.82
C THR A 276 13.12 -17.68 17.77
N LEU A 277 13.36 -17.18 16.57
CA LEU A 277 14.03 -17.91 15.52
C LEU A 277 15.43 -17.37 15.33
N LYS A 278 16.37 -18.27 15.10
CA LYS A 278 17.68 -17.94 14.59
C LYS A 278 17.58 -17.89 13.06
N GLN A 279 17.78 -16.71 12.49
CA GLN A 279 17.89 -16.52 11.05
C GLN A 279 19.37 -16.49 10.67
N THR A 280 19.76 -17.31 9.69
CA THR A 280 21.09 -17.27 9.08
C THR A 280 20.95 -16.77 7.65
N VAL A 281 21.67 -15.71 7.30
CA VAL A 281 21.76 -15.18 5.93
C VAL A 281 23.23 -15.23 5.52
N SER A 282 23.58 -16.17 4.65
CA SER A 282 24.98 -16.50 4.34
C SER A 282 25.79 -16.80 5.62
N GLU A 283 26.72 -15.93 6.02
CA GLU A 283 27.53 -16.08 7.24
C GLU A 283 26.98 -15.29 8.45
N MET A 284 25.96 -14.46 8.24
CA MET A 284 25.38 -13.61 9.29
C MET A 284 24.30 -14.36 10.06
N GLN A 285 24.32 -14.27 11.40
CA GLN A 285 23.32 -14.87 12.27
C GLN A 285 22.59 -13.80 13.10
N MET A 286 21.27 -13.89 13.16
CA MET A 286 20.39 -12.98 13.90
C MET A 286 19.38 -13.79 14.71
N ILE A 287 18.99 -13.28 15.88
CA ILE A 287 17.88 -13.84 16.66
C ILE A 287 16.73 -12.85 16.57
N LEU A 288 15.62 -13.29 15.98
CA LEU A 288 14.41 -12.50 15.78
C LEU A 288 13.26 -13.10 16.58
N LYS A 289 12.35 -12.24 17.04
CA LYS A 289 11.10 -12.69 17.65
C LYS A 289 10.09 -12.97 16.55
N TYR A 290 9.39 -14.08 16.69
CA TYR A 290 8.36 -14.51 15.78
C TYR A 290 7.07 -14.82 16.52
N HIS A 291 5.97 -14.46 15.89
CA HIS A 291 4.64 -14.88 16.27
C HIS A 291 4.12 -15.91 15.26
N PHE A 292 3.62 -17.03 15.77
CA PHE A 292 2.93 -18.04 14.99
C PHE A 292 1.50 -18.20 15.47
N GLU A 293 0.59 -18.31 14.51
CA GLU A 293 -0.74 -18.88 14.73
C GLU A 293 -0.82 -20.23 14.06
N ILE A 294 -1.31 -21.25 14.76
CA ILE A 294 -1.43 -22.62 14.24
C ILE A 294 -2.86 -23.11 14.43
N ASP A 295 -3.50 -23.51 13.33
CA ASP A 295 -4.83 -24.14 13.32
C ASP A 295 -4.75 -25.50 14.02
N ILE A 296 -5.52 -25.68 15.09
CA ILE A 296 -5.48 -26.87 15.95
C ILE A 296 -5.99 -28.11 15.19
N GLU A 297 -7.08 -27.98 14.44
CA GLU A 297 -7.73 -29.11 13.77
C GLU A 297 -6.89 -29.62 12.59
N LYS A 298 -6.37 -28.70 11.78
CA LYS A 298 -5.60 -29.02 10.57
C LYS A 298 -4.12 -29.23 10.86
N ASN A 299 -3.65 -28.82 12.04
CA ASN A 299 -2.24 -28.76 12.42
C ASN A 299 -1.40 -28.01 11.37
N LYS A 300 -1.86 -26.82 10.97
CA LYS A 300 -1.22 -25.99 9.93
C LYS A 300 -0.92 -24.60 10.45
N VAL A 301 0.20 -24.04 10.01
CA VAL A 301 0.54 -22.65 10.28
C VAL A 301 -0.41 -21.73 9.52
N LYS A 302 -1.04 -20.79 10.23
CA LYS A 302 -1.91 -19.74 9.69
C LYS A 302 -1.14 -18.45 9.45
N VAL A 303 -0.36 -18.06 10.45
CA VAL A 303 0.41 -16.82 10.49
C VAL A 303 1.83 -17.14 10.93
N MET A 304 2.79 -16.48 10.31
CA MET A 304 4.19 -16.44 10.70
C MET A 304 4.68 -15.01 10.44
N GLU A 305 5.04 -14.29 11.48
CA GLU A 305 5.43 -12.89 11.37
C GLU A 305 6.51 -12.50 12.38
N VAL A 306 7.28 -11.48 12.03
CA VAL A 306 8.31 -10.88 12.88
C VAL A 306 7.70 -9.68 13.60
N TYR A 307 8.00 -9.51 14.88
CA TYR A 307 7.53 -8.37 15.70
C TYR A 307 8.57 -7.88 16.71
#